data_AF-A0A7S4HGC9-F1
#
_entry.id   AF-A0A7S4HGC9-F1
#
_cell.length_a   1.000
_cell.length_b   1.000
_cell.length_c   1.000
_cell.angle_alpha   90.00
_cell.angle_beta   90.00
_cell.angle_gamma   90.00
#
_symmetry.space_group_name_H-M   'P 1'
#
loop_
_entity.id
_entity.type
_entity.pdbx_description
1 polymer ?
#
loop_
_entity_poly.entity_id
_entity_poly.type
_entity_poly.pdbx_seq_one_letter_code
_entity_poly.pdbx_strand_id
1 'polypeptide(L)'
;ALQAVVKSKGAKLVLVSDVPYLPQIGEYCVGARASSCRFDWVGSDQDRYKDEGAFNRLAADSSTFYLPIYQYFCDKSARHTCSAQIPGTTTLAYFDEQHLTTAGAVYLWPFLCSFFADAGLL
;
A
#
# COMPACT_ATOMS: atom_id res chain seq x y z
N ALA A 1 0.55 21.58 10.14
CA ALA A 1 0.60 22.59 9.06
C ALA A 1 -0.23 22.17 7.85
N LEU A 2 0.03 21.02 7.22
CA LEU A 2 -0.68 20.56 6.01
C LEU A 2 -2.22 20.47 6.17
N GLN A 3 -2.71 19.82 7.23
CA GLN A 3 -4.16 19.70 7.49
C GLN A 3 -4.86 21.06 7.62
N ALA A 4 -4.19 22.06 8.21
CA ALA A 4 -4.75 23.41 8.32
C ALA A 4 -4.89 24.07 6.94
N VAL A 5 -3.91 23.88 6.05
CA VAL A 5 -3.98 24.36 4.66
C VAL A 5 -5.13 23.70 3.92
N VAL A 6 -5.25 22.38 3.98
CA VAL A 6 -6.32 21.61 3.33
C VAL A 6 -7.71 22.06 3.81
N LYS A 7 -7.90 22.16 5.13
CA LYS A 7 -9.16 22.63 5.74
C LYS A 7 -9.50 24.06 5.36
N SER A 8 -8.52 24.95 5.29
CA SER A 8 -8.74 26.35 4.91
C SER A 8 -9.30 26.51 3.49
N LYS A 9 -9.21 25.46 2.67
CA LYS A 9 -9.74 25.40 1.30
C LYS A 9 -11.00 24.55 1.18
N GLY A 10 -11.56 24.08 2.29
CA GLY A 10 -12.70 23.15 2.28
C GLY A 10 -12.40 21.79 1.66
N ALA A 11 -11.12 21.45 1.49
CA ALA A 11 -10.69 20.18 0.92
C ALA A 11 -10.59 19.10 2.01
N LYS A 12 -10.43 17.85 1.57
CA LYS A 12 -10.13 16.69 2.40
C LYS A 12 -8.72 16.20 2.10
N LEU A 13 -8.02 15.69 3.12
CA LEU A 13 -6.68 15.12 2.98
C LEU A 13 -6.81 13.60 2.94
N VAL A 14 -6.20 12.96 1.94
CA VAL A 14 -6.04 11.50 1.93
C VAL A 14 -4.56 11.18 2.08
N LEU A 15 -4.23 10.47 3.15
CA LEU A 15 -2.90 9.91 3.39
C LEU A 15 -2.89 8.50 2.79
N VAL A 16 -2.01 8.24 1.85
CA VAL A 16 -1.86 6.93 1.22
C VAL A 16 -0.59 6.31 1.77
N SER A 17 -0.65 5.09 2.30
CA SER A 17 0.55 4.38 2.75
C SER A 17 1.47 4.07 1.58
N ASP A 18 2.65 3.56 1.88
CA ASP A 18 3.50 2.96 0.86
C ASP A 18 3.03 1.54 0.48
N VAL A 19 3.66 0.96 -0.54
CA VAL A 19 3.54 -0.45 -0.93
C VAL A 19 4.64 -1.30 -0.26
N PRO A 20 4.51 -2.63 -0.28
CA PRO A 20 5.53 -3.51 0.25
C PRO A 20 6.89 -3.39 -0.42
N TYR A 21 7.95 -3.23 0.38
CA TYR A 21 9.33 -3.32 -0.08
C TYR A 21 9.80 -4.76 -0.13
N LEU A 22 10.15 -5.21 -1.33
CA LEU A 22 10.65 -6.53 -1.62
C LEU A 22 12.11 -6.69 -1.16
N PRO A 23 12.53 -7.91 -0.79
CA PRO A 23 13.93 -8.17 -0.46
C PRO A 23 14.88 -8.08 -1.68
N GLN A 24 14.33 -8.05 -2.90
CA GLN A 24 15.06 -7.94 -4.17
C GLN A 24 14.18 -7.25 -5.22
N ILE A 25 14.79 -6.73 -6.29
CA ILE A 25 14.11 -6.24 -7.49
C ILE A 25 13.05 -7.25 -7.96
N GLY A 26 11.84 -6.76 -8.27
CA GLY A 26 10.69 -7.60 -8.61
C GLY A 26 10.94 -8.60 -9.75
N GLU A 27 11.74 -8.25 -10.76
CA GLU A 27 12.12 -9.15 -11.85
C GLU A 27 12.89 -10.40 -11.39
N TYR A 28 13.61 -10.33 -10.26
CA TYR A 28 14.29 -11.49 -9.67
C TYR A 28 13.37 -12.37 -8.82
N CYS A 29 12.12 -11.97 -8.64
CA CYS A 29 11.12 -12.60 -7.78
C CYS A 29 10.05 -13.37 -8.56
N VAL A 30 10.35 -13.81 -9.78
CA VAL A 30 9.44 -14.60 -10.62
C VAL A 30 9.99 -15.99 -10.92
N GLY A 31 9.13 -16.88 -11.42
CA GLY A 31 9.51 -18.25 -11.78
C GLY A 31 10.05 -19.04 -10.59
N ALA A 32 11.21 -19.68 -10.78
CA ALA A 32 11.85 -20.50 -9.75
C ALA A 32 12.27 -19.72 -8.50
N ARG A 33 12.35 -18.38 -8.56
CA ARG A 33 12.75 -17.50 -7.46
C ARG A 33 11.58 -16.81 -6.76
N ALA A 34 10.33 -17.11 -7.11
CA ALA A 34 9.18 -16.47 -6.49
C ALA A 34 9.10 -16.67 -4.96
N SER A 35 9.59 -17.82 -4.47
CA SER A 35 9.60 -18.12 -3.03
C SER A 35 10.60 -17.30 -2.23
N SER A 36 11.72 -16.86 -2.83
CA SER A 36 12.73 -16.06 -2.12
C SER A 36 12.29 -14.62 -1.84
N CYS A 37 11.21 -14.18 -2.48
CA CYS A 37 10.62 -12.86 -2.26
C CYS A 37 9.28 -12.92 -1.53
N ARG A 38 9.00 -14.04 -0.85
CA ARG A 38 7.91 -14.11 0.14
C ARG A 38 8.43 -13.64 1.48
N PHE A 39 7.78 -12.64 2.06
CA PHE A 39 8.18 -12.06 3.34
C PHE A 39 6.95 -11.61 4.13
N ASP A 40 7.07 -11.59 5.45
CA ASP A 40 6.04 -11.08 6.35
C ASP A 40 6.19 -9.55 6.48
N TRP A 41 5.20 -8.79 6.02
CA TRP A 41 5.19 -7.33 6.14
C TRP A 41 5.27 -6.86 7.58
N VAL A 42 4.52 -7.55 8.45
CA VAL A 42 4.34 -7.19 9.85
C VAL A 42 5.60 -7.51 10.64
N GLY A 43 6.30 -8.58 10.28
CA GLY A 43 7.53 -8.99 10.94
C GLY A 43 8.80 -8.24 10.51
N SER A 44 8.81 -7.63 9.32
CA SER A 44 10.06 -7.20 8.67
C SER A 44 10.48 -5.75 8.91
N ASP A 45 9.59 -4.85 9.35
CA ASP A 45 9.94 -3.42 9.41
C ASP A 45 9.24 -2.64 10.52
N GLN A 46 9.90 -2.51 11.69
CA GLN A 46 9.42 -1.68 12.80
C GLN A 46 9.35 -0.20 12.47
N ASP A 47 10.13 0.30 11.51
CA ASP A 47 10.12 1.72 11.16
C ASP A 47 8.88 2.07 10.35
N ARG A 48 8.40 1.18 9.49
CA ARG A 48 7.13 1.38 8.76
C ARG A 48 5.91 1.46 9.65
N TYR A 49 5.89 0.74 10.77
CA TYR A 49 4.83 0.91 11.77
C TYR A 49 4.75 2.33 12.35
N LYS A 50 5.87 3.06 12.37
CA LYS A 50 5.87 4.44 12.88
C LYS A 50 5.12 5.36 11.94
N ASP A 51 5.28 5.18 10.63
CA ASP A 51 4.58 5.97 9.60
C ASP A 51 3.09 5.66 9.59
N GLU A 52 2.71 4.38 9.58
CA GLU A 52 1.30 3.97 9.64
C GLU A 52 0.64 4.45 10.94
N GLY A 53 1.36 4.39 12.06
CA GLY A 53 0.91 4.95 13.33
C GLY A 53 0.74 6.46 13.29
N ALA A 54 1.62 7.18 12.59
CA ALA A 54 1.50 8.63 12.40
C ALA A 54 0.31 8.99 11.50
N PHE A 55 0.10 8.25 10.41
CA PHE A 55 -1.05 8.46 9.52
C PHE A 55 -2.37 8.17 10.21
N ASN A 56 -2.46 7.10 11.00
CA ASN A 56 -3.64 6.82 11.83
C ASN A 56 -3.93 7.95 12.82
N ARG A 57 -2.90 8.50 13.49
CA ARG A 57 -3.08 9.65 14.39
C ARG A 57 -3.56 10.89 13.66
N LEU A 58 -3.05 11.16 12.46
CA LEU A 58 -3.50 12.28 11.64
C LEU A 58 -4.93 12.09 11.13
N ALA A 59 -5.32 10.86 10.81
CA ALA A 59 -6.67 10.49 10.39
C ALA A 59 -7.72 10.48 11.51
N ALA A 60 -7.32 10.73 12.77
CA ALA A 60 -8.26 11.04 13.84
C ALA A 60 -9.03 12.36 13.61
N ASP A 61 -8.51 13.21 12.71
CA ASP A 61 -9.20 14.39 12.24
C ASP A 61 -10.26 14.07 11.16
N SER A 62 -11.49 14.56 11.32
CA SER A 62 -12.62 14.26 10.42
C SER A 62 -12.50 14.77 8.98
N SER A 63 -11.45 15.54 8.66
CA SER A 63 -11.13 15.96 7.29
C SER A 63 -9.94 15.21 6.69
N THR A 64 -9.38 14.26 7.43
CA THR A 64 -8.23 13.46 7.03
C THR A 64 -8.60 11.98 6.99
N PHE A 65 -8.35 11.35 5.87
CA PHE A 65 -8.54 9.93 5.66
C PHE A 65 -7.19 9.25 5.48
N TYR A 66 -7.12 7.97 5.77
CA TYR A 66 -5.91 7.19 5.59
C TYR A 66 -6.24 5.85 4.91
N LEU A 67 -5.50 5.57 3.84
CA LEU A 67 -5.63 4.38 3.03
C LEU A 67 -4.33 3.57 3.09
N PRO A 68 -4.30 2.46 3.85
CA PRO A 68 -3.17 1.55 3.86
C PRO A 68 -3.18 0.68 2.59
N ILE A 69 -2.55 1.13 1.51
CA ILE A 69 -2.52 0.41 0.22
C ILE A 69 -1.66 -0.86 0.27
N TYR A 70 -0.71 -0.97 1.21
CA TYR A 70 0.13 -2.15 1.33
C TYR A 70 -0.68 -3.43 1.51
N GLN A 71 -1.83 -3.33 2.18
CA GLN A 71 -2.69 -4.46 2.51
C GLN A 71 -3.27 -5.15 1.27
N TYR A 72 -3.31 -4.47 0.13
CA TYR A 72 -3.85 -5.02 -1.11
C TYR A 72 -2.82 -5.86 -1.87
N PHE A 73 -1.54 -5.76 -1.52
CA PHE A 73 -0.45 -6.52 -2.15
C PHE A 73 0.05 -7.70 -1.31
N CYS A 74 -0.55 -7.93 -0.15
CA CYS A 74 -0.18 -9.00 0.76
C CYS A 74 -1.36 -9.93 1.03
N ASP A 75 -1.05 -11.22 1.21
CA ASP A 75 -2.05 -12.21 1.55
C ASP A 75 -2.47 -12.06 3.02
N LYS A 76 -3.71 -11.61 3.22
CA LYS A 76 -4.33 -11.46 4.54
C LYS A 76 -4.54 -12.80 5.24
N SER A 77 -4.68 -13.90 4.50
CA SER A 77 -4.92 -15.24 5.05
C SER A 77 -3.64 -15.92 5.54
N ALA A 78 -2.48 -15.52 5.02
CA ALA A 78 -1.19 -16.13 5.29
C ALA A 78 -0.25 -15.19 6.06
N ARG A 79 -0.63 -14.71 7.25
CA ARG A 79 0.22 -13.87 8.12
C ARG A 79 0.78 -12.61 7.43
N HIS A 80 -0.02 -11.93 6.61
CA HIS A 80 0.45 -10.76 5.85
C HIS A 80 1.68 -11.05 4.98
N THR A 81 1.77 -12.26 4.41
CA THR A 81 2.84 -12.61 3.48
C THR A 81 2.66 -11.81 2.18
N CYS A 82 3.64 -10.99 1.84
CA CYS A 82 3.70 -10.29 0.58
C CYS A 82 4.57 -11.05 -0.41
N SER A 83 4.38 -10.77 -1.69
CA SER A 83 5.21 -11.29 -2.77
C SER A 83 5.39 -10.23 -3.84
N ALA A 84 6.26 -10.48 -4.83
CA ALA A 84 6.42 -9.59 -5.96
C ALA A 84 5.24 -9.63 -6.96
N GLN A 85 4.31 -10.57 -6.82
CA GLN A 85 3.19 -10.76 -7.73
C GLN A 85 1.90 -10.16 -7.19
N ILE A 86 1.01 -9.74 -8.10
CA ILE A 86 -0.36 -9.35 -7.76
C ILE A 86 -1.04 -10.56 -7.11
N PRO A 87 -1.69 -10.41 -5.93
CA PRO A 87 -2.29 -11.54 -5.22
C PRO A 87 -3.23 -12.37 -6.08
N GLY A 88 -3.04 -13.70 -6.03
CA GLY A 88 -3.84 -14.65 -6.82
C GLY A 88 -3.44 -14.76 -8.29
N THR A 89 -2.33 -14.13 -8.73
CA THR A 89 -1.88 -14.16 -10.13
C THR A 89 -0.40 -14.49 -10.24
N THR A 90 0.08 -14.65 -11.48
CA THR A 90 1.52 -14.70 -11.80
C THR A 90 2.08 -13.37 -12.29
N THR A 91 1.25 -12.32 -12.34
CA THR A 91 1.60 -11.00 -12.89
C THR A 91 2.46 -10.23 -11.89
N LEU A 92 3.56 -9.65 -12.38
CA LEU A 92 4.49 -8.89 -11.56
C LEU A 92 3.89 -7.54 -11.11
N ALA A 93 3.84 -7.30 -9.80
CA ALA A 93 3.33 -6.08 -9.21
C ALA A 93 4.39 -4.97 -9.09
N TYR A 94 5.69 -5.32 -8.96
CA TYR A 94 6.78 -4.36 -8.70
C TYR A 94 7.86 -4.41 -9.79
N PHE A 95 8.37 -3.25 -10.22
CA PHE A 95 9.48 -3.21 -11.18
C PHE A 95 10.84 -3.30 -10.48
N ASP A 96 10.98 -2.67 -9.31
CA ASP A 96 12.14 -2.74 -8.42
C ASP A 96 11.71 -3.22 -7.03
N GLU A 97 12.44 -2.88 -5.99
CA GLU A 97 12.12 -3.27 -4.62
C GLU A 97 10.82 -2.65 -4.11
N GLN A 98 10.37 -1.50 -4.59
CA GLN A 98 9.33 -0.73 -3.91
C GLN A 98 8.35 0.01 -4.83
N HIS A 99 8.56 -0.01 -6.13
CA HIS A 99 7.70 0.70 -7.05
C HIS A 99 6.87 -0.25 -7.91
N LEU A 100 5.60 0.09 -8.08
CA LEU A 100 4.66 -0.72 -8.85
C LEU A 100 4.97 -0.69 -10.34
N THR A 101 4.79 -1.83 -11.00
CA THR A 101 4.63 -1.88 -12.46
C THR A 101 3.31 -1.21 -12.86
N THR A 102 3.11 -0.97 -14.16
CA THR A 102 1.79 -0.55 -14.69
C THR A 102 0.69 -1.53 -14.29
N ALA A 103 0.96 -2.84 -14.31
CA ALA A 103 -0.03 -3.84 -13.90
C ALA A 103 -0.36 -3.72 -12.40
N GLY A 104 0.65 -3.52 -11.55
CA GLY A 104 0.45 -3.27 -10.11
C GLY A 104 -0.37 -2.01 -9.84
N ALA A 105 -0.12 -0.92 -10.58
CA ALA A 105 -0.87 0.33 -10.45
C ALA A 105 -2.34 0.17 -10.91
N VAL A 106 -2.57 -0.53 -12.03
CA VAL A 106 -3.93 -0.83 -12.52
C VAL A 106 -4.68 -1.74 -11.54
N TYR A 107 -4.00 -2.69 -10.92
CA TYR A 107 -4.59 -3.53 -9.88
C TYR A 107 -5.01 -2.73 -8.64
N LEU A 108 -4.24 -1.69 -8.26
CA LEU A 108 -4.58 -0.83 -7.13
C LEU A 108 -5.80 0.06 -7.39
N TRP A 109 -6.03 0.44 -8.65
CA TRP A 109 -7.06 1.40 -9.06
C TRP A 109 -8.48 1.14 -8.50
N PRO A 110 -9.08 -0.07 -8.63
CA PRO A 110 -10.41 -0.31 -8.08
C PRO A 110 -10.50 -0.09 -6.57
N PHE A 111 -9.45 -0.41 -5.81
CA PHE A 111 -9.44 -0.19 -4.35
C PHE A 111 -9.39 1.28 -3.98
N LEU A 112 -8.63 2.09 -4.74
CA LEU A 112 -8.64 3.54 -4.61
C LEU A 112 -10.03 4.08 -4.88
N CYS A 113 -10.64 3.73 -6.02
CA CYS A 113 -11.98 4.19 -6.38
C CYS A 113 -13.02 3.83 -5.31
N SER A 114 -13.04 2.59 -4.82
CA SER A 114 -13.93 2.18 -3.74
C SER A 114 -13.70 3.00 -2.47
N PHE A 115 -12.45 3.20 -2.06
CA PHE A 115 -12.14 4.01 -0.88
C PHE A 115 -12.63 5.45 -1.02
N PHE A 116 -12.39 6.09 -2.16
CA PHE A 116 -12.84 7.46 -2.38
C PHE A 116 -14.38 7.54 -2.41
N ALA A 117 -15.07 6.60 -3.04
CA ALA A 117 -16.53 6.55 -3.05
C ALA A 117 -17.10 6.35 -1.64
N ASP A 118 -16.58 5.37 -0.88
CA ASP A 118 -17.02 5.07 0.49
C ASP A 118 -16.77 6.25 1.45
N ALA A 119 -15.70 7.03 1.20
CA ALA A 119 -15.37 8.23 1.95
C ALA A 119 -16.16 9.48 1.52
N GLY A 120 -17.01 9.39 0.49
CA GLY A 120 -17.76 10.53 -0.08
C GLY A 120 -16.86 11.55 -0.77
N LEU A 121 -15.77 11.09 -1.39
CA LEU A 121 -14.76 11.88 -2.11
C LEU A 121 -14.88 11.78 -3.64
N LEU A 122 -15.74 10.89 -4.14
CA LEU A 122 -16.13 10.72 -5.55
C LEU A 122 -17.65 10.56 -5.65
#